data_AF-A0A975E795-F1
#
_entry.id   AF-A0A975E795-F1
#
_cell.length_a   1.000
_cell.length_b   1.000
_cell.length_c   1.000
_cell.angle_alpha   90.00
_cell.angle_beta   90.00
_cell.angle_gamma   90.00
#
_symmetry.space_group_name_H-M   'P 1'
#
loop_
_entity.id
_entity.type
_entity.pdbx_description
1 polymer ?
#
loop_
_entity_poly.entity_id
_entity_poly.type
_entity_poly.pdbx_seq_one_letter_code
_entity_poly.pdbx_strand_id
1 'polypeptide(L)'
;MSTTRIRAMLVSVAMVATAALAHWATPSTHLSDVLGKPDLEKIFPQEFAGWRVDVRAAMVLPSPQTQAILDSIYNQTLTRTYINAAGDRIMLSVAYGGDQSDATRAHLPEVCYPAQGFQITANSTSQLDLAGRTVSTRLLMSRLGQRHEPITYWLVVGDRVTLSRTDQKLTQFRLGLKGLIPDGLLVRVSSIDNDMDRGHRVQAQFLADMAGAFSESARDRVFGNLMTAR
;
A
#
# COMPACT_ATOMS: atom_id res chain seq x y z
N MET A 1 29.90 -18.08 -47.43
CA MET A 1 30.01 -17.12 -46.31
C MET A 1 31.04 -17.63 -45.31
N SER A 2 31.86 -16.77 -44.71
CA SER A 2 32.78 -17.21 -43.66
C SER A 2 32.03 -17.61 -42.39
N THR A 3 32.58 -18.55 -41.63
CA THR A 3 32.03 -19.02 -40.34
C THR A 3 31.74 -17.86 -39.38
N THR A 4 32.56 -16.81 -39.42
CA THR A 4 32.37 -15.58 -38.65
C THR A 4 31.10 -14.81 -39.03
N ARG A 5 30.79 -14.71 -40.34
CA ARG A 5 29.56 -14.04 -40.81
C ARG A 5 28.30 -14.82 -40.43
N ILE A 6 28.34 -16.14 -40.47
CA ILE A 6 27.23 -17.01 -40.05
C ILE A 6 26.97 -16.83 -38.54
N ARG A 7 28.02 -16.86 -37.70
CA ARG A 7 27.90 -16.61 -36.26
C ARG A 7 27.34 -15.23 -35.95
N ALA A 8 27.80 -14.19 -36.66
CA ALA A 8 27.30 -12.83 -36.48
C ALA A 8 25.80 -12.71 -36.85
N MET A 9 25.36 -13.36 -37.92
CA MET A 9 23.94 -13.40 -38.30
C MET A 9 23.09 -14.14 -37.25
N LEU A 10 23.55 -15.29 -36.76
CA LEU A 10 22.83 -16.04 -35.72
C LEU A 10 22.67 -15.22 -34.44
N VAL A 11 23.73 -14.54 -33.99
CA VAL A 11 23.65 -13.64 -32.82
C VAL A 11 22.70 -12.49 -33.08
N SER A 12 22.76 -11.86 -34.26
CA SER A 12 21.87 -10.74 -34.61
C SER A 12 20.41 -11.16 -34.61
N VAL A 13 20.09 -12.32 -35.19
CA VAL A 13 18.73 -12.88 -35.19
C VAL A 13 18.29 -13.22 -33.77
N ALA A 14 19.15 -13.83 -32.95
CA ALA A 14 18.84 -14.12 -31.56
C ALA A 14 18.55 -12.85 -30.74
N MET A 15 19.32 -11.77 -30.96
CA MET A 15 19.10 -10.48 -30.30
C MET A 15 17.76 -9.86 -30.73
N VAL A 16 17.45 -9.83 -32.04
CA VAL A 16 16.18 -9.31 -32.55
C VAL A 16 14.99 -10.12 -32.04
N ALA A 17 15.10 -11.45 -32.06
CA ALA A 17 14.06 -12.33 -31.53
C ALA A 17 13.84 -12.09 -30.03
N THR A 18 14.91 -11.93 -29.26
CA THR A 18 14.83 -11.62 -27.82
C THR A 18 14.18 -10.27 -27.58
N ALA A 19 14.54 -9.24 -28.36
CA ALA A 19 13.93 -7.91 -28.26
C ALA A 19 12.44 -7.92 -28.61
N ALA A 20 12.06 -8.63 -29.67
CA ALA A 20 10.66 -8.79 -30.08
C ALA A 20 9.84 -9.56 -29.02
N LEU A 21 10.40 -10.65 -28.49
CA LEU A 21 9.81 -11.42 -27.40
C LEU A 21 9.64 -10.58 -26.14
N ALA A 22 10.66 -9.80 -25.76
CA ALA A 22 10.60 -8.91 -24.60
C ALA A 22 9.54 -7.82 -24.78
N HIS A 23 9.46 -7.21 -25.95
CA HIS A 23 8.44 -6.20 -26.25
C HIS A 23 7.03 -6.79 -26.20
N TRP A 24 6.83 -7.96 -26.81
CA TRP A 24 5.54 -8.65 -26.79
C TRP A 24 5.13 -9.12 -25.38
N ALA A 25 6.08 -9.56 -24.56
CA ALA A 25 5.83 -10.03 -23.19
C ALA A 25 5.74 -8.88 -22.16
N THR A 26 5.93 -7.62 -22.57
CA THR A 26 5.83 -6.47 -21.67
C THR A 26 4.36 -6.21 -21.31
N PRO A 27 3.99 -6.20 -20.02
CA PRO A 27 2.61 -5.91 -19.60
C PRO A 27 2.22 -4.49 -19.98
N SER A 28 1.02 -4.32 -20.53
CA SER A 28 0.51 -3.02 -20.99
C SER A 28 -0.89 -2.68 -20.47
N THR A 29 -1.60 -3.66 -19.88
CA THR A 29 -2.96 -3.46 -19.38
C THR A 29 -2.94 -3.22 -17.88
N HIS A 30 -3.43 -2.06 -17.42
CA HIS A 30 -3.53 -1.78 -16.00
C HIS A 30 -4.70 -2.55 -15.38
N LEU A 31 -4.47 -3.22 -14.26
CA LEU A 31 -5.51 -3.92 -13.52
C LEU A 31 -6.63 -2.96 -13.07
N SER A 32 -6.27 -1.71 -12.78
CA SER A 32 -7.21 -0.63 -12.44
C SER A 32 -8.22 -0.32 -13.55
N ASP A 33 -7.85 -0.53 -14.82
CA ASP A 33 -8.73 -0.26 -15.96
C ASP A 33 -9.74 -1.39 -16.16
N VAL A 34 -9.41 -2.60 -15.70
CA VAL A 34 -10.28 -3.78 -15.74
C VAL A 34 -11.25 -3.80 -14.56
N LEU A 35 -10.74 -3.55 -13.35
CA LEU A 35 -11.54 -3.60 -12.11
C LEU A 35 -12.24 -2.27 -11.79
N GLY A 36 -11.84 -1.18 -12.45
CA GLY A 36 -12.22 0.18 -12.10
C GLY A 36 -11.48 0.70 -10.87
N LYS A 37 -11.18 2.00 -10.85
CA LYS A 37 -10.46 2.66 -9.74
C LYS A 37 -11.35 2.71 -8.49
N PRO A 38 -10.82 2.41 -7.29
CA PRO A 38 -11.58 2.54 -6.04
C PRO A 38 -11.93 4.02 -5.81
N ASP A 39 -13.05 4.28 -5.14
CA ASP A 39 -13.36 5.61 -4.60
C ASP A 39 -13.08 5.57 -3.09
N LEU A 40 -11.92 6.09 -2.69
CA LEU A 40 -11.49 5.99 -1.29
C LEU A 40 -12.44 6.72 -0.33
N GLU A 41 -13.07 7.81 -0.77
CA GLU A 41 -14.03 8.58 0.04
C GLU A 41 -15.28 7.75 0.36
N LYS A 42 -15.71 6.90 -0.58
CA LYS A 42 -16.85 5.98 -0.39
C LYS A 42 -16.50 4.70 0.35
N ILE A 43 -15.29 4.18 0.14
CA ILE A 43 -14.85 2.92 0.77
C ILE A 43 -14.62 3.12 2.27
N PHE A 44 -13.94 4.20 2.65
CA PHE A 44 -13.66 4.51 4.04
C PHE A 44 -14.82 5.33 4.63
N PRO A 45 -15.60 4.80 5.59
CA PRO A 45 -16.74 5.52 6.15
C PRO A 45 -16.27 6.69 7.03
N GLN A 46 -17.05 7.76 7.09
CA GLN A 46 -16.74 8.90 7.96
C GLN A 46 -17.09 8.62 9.43
N GLU A 47 -18.02 7.70 9.69
CA GLU A 47 -18.43 7.28 11.04
C GLU A 47 -18.73 5.79 11.08
N PHE A 48 -18.33 5.11 12.15
CA PHE A 48 -18.55 3.68 12.37
C PHE A 48 -18.22 3.30 13.81
N ALA A 49 -18.97 2.39 14.44
CA ALA A 49 -18.64 1.80 15.75
C ALA A 49 -18.20 2.83 16.85
N GLY A 50 -18.80 4.03 16.85
CA GLY A 50 -18.46 5.11 17.80
C GLY A 50 -17.25 5.97 17.43
N TRP A 51 -16.55 5.64 16.34
CA TRP A 51 -15.57 6.50 15.69
C TRP A 51 -16.24 7.46 14.72
N ARG A 52 -15.72 8.68 14.64
CA ARG A 52 -16.12 9.69 13.64
C ARG A 52 -14.93 10.52 13.22
N VAL A 53 -14.96 11.06 12.00
CA VAL A 53 -13.94 12.00 11.54
C VAL A 53 -13.91 13.22 12.47
N ASP A 54 -12.73 13.52 13.01
CA ASP A 54 -12.50 14.73 13.77
C ASP A 54 -12.28 15.91 12.82
N VAL A 55 -13.35 16.62 12.53
CA VAL A 55 -13.35 17.85 11.71
C VAL A 55 -12.52 18.99 12.33
N ARG A 56 -12.15 18.90 13.61
CA ARG A 56 -11.31 19.90 14.30
C ARG A 56 -9.83 19.57 14.23
N ALA A 57 -9.47 18.35 13.81
CA ALA A 57 -8.08 17.99 13.61
C ALA A 57 -7.54 18.79 12.42
N ALA A 58 -6.48 19.58 12.66
CA ALA A 58 -5.80 20.27 11.57
C ALA A 58 -5.23 19.23 10.59
N MET A 59 -5.76 19.21 9.36
CA MET A 59 -5.10 18.48 8.28
C MET A 59 -3.81 19.21 7.96
N VAL A 60 -2.68 18.58 8.28
CA VAL A 60 -1.38 19.04 7.78
C VAL A 60 -1.32 18.64 6.32
N LEU A 61 -1.69 19.57 5.44
CA LEU A 61 -1.58 19.36 4.01
C LEU A 61 -0.11 19.34 3.60
N PRO A 62 0.31 18.41 2.71
CA PRO A 62 1.65 18.44 2.13
C PRO A 62 1.91 19.79 1.43
N SER A 63 3.19 20.15 1.31
CA SER A 63 3.56 21.30 0.47
C SER A 63 3.10 21.06 -0.99
N PRO A 64 2.84 22.10 -1.80
CA PRO A 64 2.43 21.92 -3.19
C PRO A 64 3.40 21.05 -4.02
N GLN A 65 4.70 21.15 -3.73
CA GLN A 65 5.72 20.33 -4.38
C GLN A 65 5.60 18.85 -3.95
N THR A 66 5.38 18.59 -2.66
CA THR A 66 5.13 17.24 -2.16
C THR A 66 3.84 16.67 -2.74
N GLN A 67 2.78 17.46 -2.83
CA GLN A 67 1.51 17.05 -3.41
C GLN A 67 1.68 16.68 -4.88
N ALA A 68 2.41 17.47 -5.67
CA ALA A 68 2.68 17.14 -7.08
C ALA A 68 3.46 15.82 -7.26
N ILE A 69 4.35 15.48 -6.31
CA ILE A 69 5.03 14.18 -6.29
C ILE A 69 4.06 13.06 -5.90
N LEU A 70 3.18 13.30 -4.93
CA LEU A 70 2.16 12.32 -4.55
C LEU A 70 1.19 12.05 -5.72
N ASP A 71 0.75 13.08 -6.43
CA ASP A 71 -0.19 12.98 -7.55
C ASP A 71 0.43 12.30 -8.78
N SER A 72 1.76 12.30 -8.92
CA SER A 72 2.45 11.58 -9.99
C SER A 72 2.61 10.08 -9.72
N ILE A 73 2.49 9.65 -8.45
CA ILE A 73 2.68 8.27 -8.01
C ILE A 73 1.34 7.61 -7.66
N TYR A 74 0.41 8.38 -7.08
CA TYR A 74 -0.88 7.90 -6.59
C TYR A 74 -2.01 8.52 -7.40
N ASN A 75 -2.97 7.67 -7.78
CA ASN A 75 -4.20 8.15 -8.41
C ASN A 75 -5.18 8.75 -7.41
N GLN A 76 -5.17 8.27 -6.15
CA GLN A 76 -5.99 8.80 -5.08
C GLN A 76 -5.26 8.68 -3.75
N THR A 77 -5.42 9.69 -2.89
CA THR A 77 -4.98 9.64 -1.50
C THR A 77 -6.14 10.06 -0.60
N LEU A 78 -6.23 9.44 0.57
CA LEU A 78 -7.19 9.78 1.61
C LEU A 78 -6.43 10.00 2.91
N THR A 79 -6.64 11.14 3.55
CA THR A 79 -6.10 11.41 4.89
C THR A 79 -7.24 11.86 5.79
N ARG A 80 -7.44 11.15 6.90
CA ARG A 80 -8.49 11.47 7.89
C ARG A 80 -7.97 11.24 9.30
N THR A 81 -8.44 12.03 10.24
CA THR A 81 -8.27 11.75 11.68
C THR A 81 -9.62 11.34 12.23
N TYR A 82 -9.70 10.22 12.94
CA TYR A 82 -10.90 9.77 13.64
C TYR A 82 -10.76 9.98 15.13
N ILE A 83 -11.88 10.21 15.81
CA ILE A 83 -11.98 10.32 17.26
C ILE A 83 -13.14 9.46 17.78
N ASN A 84 -12.94 8.82 18.93
CA ASN A 84 -13.99 8.09 19.65
C ASN A 84 -14.46 8.86 20.90
N ALA A 85 -15.45 8.31 21.61
CA ALA A 85 -15.96 8.91 22.85
C ALA A 85 -14.95 8.95 24.01
N ALA A 86 -13.93 8.08 23.99
CA ALA A 86 -12.85 8.05 24.98
C ALA A 86 -11.78 9.13 24.72
N GLY A 87 -11.83 9.80 23.56
CA GLY A 87 -10.86 10.82 23.16
C GLY A 87 -9.64 10.27 22.42
N ASP A 88 -9.60 8.97 22.13
CA ASP A 88 -8.55 8.37 21.31
C ASP A 88 -8.61 8.94 19.89
N ARG A 89 -7.45 9.21 19.30
CA ARG A 89 -7.32 9.78 17.97
C ARG A 89 -6.49 8.88 17.08
N ILE A 90 -7.03 8.53 15.91
CA ILE A 90 -6.34 7.70 14.91
C ILE A 90 -6.22 8.47 13.60
N MET A 91 -4.98 8.66 13.15
CA MET A 91 -4.65 9.24 11.86
C MET A 91 -4.61 8.12 10.81
N LEU A 92 -5.57 8.10 9.91
CA LEU A 92 -5.63 7.22 8.75
C LEU A 92 -5.01 7.93 7.54
N SER A 93 -4.12 7.23 6.84
CA SER A 93 -3.64 7.60 5.52
C SER A 93 -3.75 6.40 4.59
N VAL A 94 -4.38 6.61 3.44
CA VAL A 94 -4.56 5.59 2.40
C VAL A 94 -4.06 6.18 1.09
N ALA A 95 -3.21 5.43 0.38
CA ALA A 95 -2.70 5.84 -0.92
C ALA A 95 -2.94 4.71 -1.93
N TYR A 96 -3.62 5.04 -3.02
CA TYR A 96 -3.93 4.14 -4.12
C TYR A 96 -3.16 4.53 -5.37
N GLY A 97 -2.42 3.59 -5.96
CA GLY A 97 -1.78 3.73 -7.27
C GLY A 97 -2.25 2.63 -8.22
N GLY A 98 -2.74 3.02 -9.40
CA GLY A 98 -3.16 2.13 -10.49
C GLY A 98 -2.00 1.52 -11.26
N ASP A 99 -0.78 1.89 -10.90
CA ASP A 99 0.46 1.30 -11.39
C ASP A 99 1.37 1.03 -10.18
N GLN A 100 1.69 -0.24 -9.93
CA GLN A 100 2.71 -0.68 -8.96
C GLN A 100 3.90 -1.35 -9.67
N SER A 101 4.22 -0.91 -10.89
CA SER A 101 5.50 -1.20 -11.52
C SER A 101 6.66 -0.60 -10.71
N ASP A 102 7.89 -0.96 -11.06
CA ASP A 102 9.08 -0.53 -10.32
C ASP A 102 9.20 1.00 -10.21
N ALA A 103 8.56 1.76 -11.11
CA ALA A 103 8.61 3.22 -11.22
C ALA A 103 7.67 3.99 -10.25
N THR A 104 6.58 3.37 -9.78
CA THR A 104 5.51 4.03 -9.00
C THR A 104 5.20 3.31 -7.67
N ARG A 105 6.16 2.52 -7.18
CA ARG A 105 6.02 1.79 -5.92
C ARG A 105 5.75 2.73 -4.75
N ALA A 106 4.81 2.33 -3.90
CA ALA A 106 4.52 3.04 -2.66
C ALA A 106 5.76 3.11 -1.76
N HIS A 107 6.07 4.31 -1.27
CA HIS A 107 7.18 4.51 -0.34
C HIS A 107 6.78 4.10 1.09
N LEU A 108 7.58 3.24 1.70
CA LEU A 108 7.27 2.63 2.99
C LEU A 108 7.59 3.58 4.15
N PRO A 109 6.80 3.57 5.25
CA PRO A 109 7.02 4.44 6.40
C PRO A 109 8.43 4.36 6.99
N GLU A 110 9.06 3.18 7.04
CA GLU A 110 10.41 3.00 7.55
C GLU A 110 11.51 3.70 6.72
N VAL A 111 11.19 4.17 5.51
CA VAL A 111 12.08 4.95 4.66
C VAL A 111 11.76 6.44 4.77
N CYS A 112 10.47 6.80 4.68
CA CYS A 112 10.05 8.20 4.66
C CYS A 112 10.15 8.89 6.02
N TYR A 113 9.87 8.20 7.12
CA TYR A 113 9.92 8.78 8.46
C TYR A 113 11.36 9.22 8.83
N PRO A 114 12.39 8.38 8.65
CA PRO A 114 13.78 8.82 8.83
C PRO A 114 14.19 10.00 7.96
N ALA A 115 13.74 10.04 6.71
CA ALA A 115 14.01 11.18 5.82
C ALA A 115 13.39 12.50 6.31
N GLN A 116 12.34 12.43 7.13
CA GLN A 116 11.68 13.58 7.79
C GLN A 116 12.24 13.84 9.20
N GLY A 117 13.28 13.13 9.62
CA GLY A 117 13.93 13.30 10.92
C GLY A 117 13.36 12.44 12.05
N PHE A 118 12.37 11.58 11.80
CA PHE A 118 11.89 10.63 12.81
C PHE A 118 12.88 9.49 13.02
N GLN A 119 13.02 9.04 14.26
CA GLN A 119 13.75 7.81 14.60
C GLN A 119 12.77 6.65 14.66
N ILE A 120 13.07 5.54 14.00
CA ILE A 120 12.32 4.29 14.16
C ILE A 120 12.96 3.49 15.29
N THR A 121 12.25 3.35 16.42
CA THR A 121 12.76 2.68 17.63
C THR A 121 12.31 1.24 17.77
N ALA A 122 11.23 0.86 17.07
CA ALA A 122 10.78 -0.52 16.97
C ALA A 122 10.22 -0.79 15.57
N ASN A 123 10.39 -2.03 15.10
CA ASN A 123 9.95 -2.48 13.79
C ASN A 123 9.72 -3.99 13.82
N SER A 124 8.46 -4.41 13.78
CA SER A 124 8.05 -5.81 13.79
C SER A 124 6.90 -6.07 12.83
N THR A 125 6.61 -7.34 12.59
CA THR A 125 5.44 -7.77 11.82
C THR A 125 4.41 -8.37 12.77
N SER A 126 3.13 -8.18 12.47
CA SER A 126 2.01 -8.75 13.21
C SER A 126 0.93 -9.25 12.24
N GLN A 127 -0.10 -9.89 12.78
CA GLN A 127 -1.29 -10.27 12.05
C GLN A 127 -2.51 -9.73 12.78
N LEU A 128 -3.44 -9.13 12.04
CA LEU A 128 -4.72 -8.69 12.54
C LEU A 128 -5.83 -9.52 11.90
N ASP A 129 -6.84 -9.89 12.69
CA ASP A 129 -8.08 -10.42 12.15
C ASP A 129 -9.04 -9.26 11.87
N LEU A 130 -9.27 -8.99 10.58
CA LEU A 130 -10.11 -7.89 10.10
C LEU A 130 -11.31 -8.48 9.35
N ALA A 131 -12.43 -8.61 10.08
CA ALA A 131 -13.68 -9.21 9.58
C ALA A 131 -13.50 -10.64 9.03
N GLY A 132 -12.80 -11.50 9.77
CA GLY A 132 -12.56 -12.91 9.43
C GLY A 132 -11.40 -13.11 8.45
N ARG A 133 -10.53 -12.11 8.31
CA ARG A 133 -9.38 -12.13 7.40
C ARG A 133 -8.10 -11.85 8.17
N THR A 134 -7.15 -12.76 8.07
CA THR A 134 -5.81 -12.55 8.61
C THR A 134 -5.02 -11.62 7.70
N VAL A 135 -4.87 -10.37 8.11
CA VAL A 135 -4.09 -9.35 7.41
C VAL A 135 -2.72 -9.25 8.07
N SER A 136 -1.69 -9.59 7.31
CA SER A 136 -0.31 -9.38 7.74
C SER A 136 -0.02 -7.87 7.75
N THR A 137 0.37 -7.34 8.90
CA THR A 137 0.68 -5.93 9.11
C THR A 137 2.11 -5.71 9.58
N ARG A 138 2.61 -4.50 9.38
CA ARG A 138 3.86 -4.04 9.97
C ARG A 138 3.56 -3.03 11.08
N LEU A 139 4.24 -3.22 12.20
CA LEU A 139 4.15 -2.41 13.40
C LEU A 139 5.45 -1.64 13.59
N LEU A 140 5.36 -0.32 13.68
CA LEU A 140 6.50 0.54 13.94
C LEU A 140 6.24 1.39 15.19
N MET A 141 7.35 1.80 15.83
CA MET A 141 7.37 2.92 16.75
C MET A 141 8.29 3.99 16.19
N SER A 142 7.76 5.20 15.99
CA SER A 142 8.53 6.35 15.52
C SER A 142 8.61 7.44 16.59
N ARG A 143 9.72 8.18 16.61
CA ARG A 143 9.95 9.28 17.56
C ARG A 143 10.52 10.51 16.88
N LEU A 144 9.96 11.69 17.18
CA LEU A 144 10.51 12.99 16.83
C LEU A 144 10.42 13.93 18.04
N GLY A 145 11.54 14.13 18.73
CA GLY A 145 11.57 14.87 20.00
C GLY A 145 10.68 14.21 21.05
N GLN A 146 9.63 14.90 21.49
CA GLN A 146 8.64 14.40 22.45
C GLN A 146 7.46 13.67 21.80
N ARG A 147 7.34 13.72 20.47
CA ARG A 147 6.29 13.00 19.74
C ARG A 147 6.69 11.55 19.58
N HIS A 148 5.90 10.67 20.19
CA HIS A 148 5.96 9.24 19.98
C HIS A 148 4.74 8.82 19.16
N GLU A 149 4.98 8.07 18.09
CA GLU A 149 3.95 7.71 17.13
C GLU A 149 4.08 6.24 16.75
N PRO A 150 3.27 5.37 17.40
CA PRO A 150 3.06 4.00 16.97
C PRO A 150 2.34 3.99 15.61
N ILE A 151 2.76 3.12 14.71
CA ILE A 151 2.23 3.05 13.34
C ILE A 151 1.93 1.59 13.02
N THR A 152 0.76 1.34 12.44
CA THR A 152 0.39 0.05 11.83
C THR A 152 0.11 0.29 10.35
N TYR A 153 0.70 -0.52 9.48
CA TYR A 153 0.44 -0.40 8.04
C TYR A 153 0.53 -1.74 7.30
N TRP A 154 -0.06 -1.81 6.12
CA TRP A 154 0.12 -2.90 5.17
C TRP A 154 -0.04 -2.39 3.73
N LEU A 155 0.50 -3.14 2.78
CA LEU A 155 0.37 -2.86 1.35
C LEU A 155 -0.40 -4.00 0.69
N VAL A 156 -1.43 -3.65 -0.08
CA VAL A 156 -2.09 -4.57 -1.02
C VAL A 156 -1.51 -4.30 -2.41
N VAL A 157 -1.08 -5.35 -3.11
CA VAL A 157 -0.65 -5.29 -4.52
C VAL A 157 -1.52 -6.28 -5.30
N GLY A 158 -2.31 -5.75 -6.25
CA GLY A 158 -3.37 -6.50 -6.90
C GLY A 158 -4.37 -7.05 -5.87
N ASP A 159 -4.40 -8.37 -5.69
CA ASP A 159 -5.31 -9.07 -4.79
C ASP A 159 -4.66 -9.53 -3.47
N ARG A 160 -3.38 -9.20 -3.20
CA ARG A 160 -2.64 -9.75 -2.06
C ARG A 160 -2.03 -8.72 -1.14
N VAL A 161 -2.11 -8.99 0.16
CA VAL A 161 -1.33 -8.28 1.18
C VAL A 161 0.12 -8.74 1.09
N THR A 162 1.03 -7.78 0.98
CA THR A 162 2.46 -8.04 0.89
C THR A 162 3.21 -7.21 1.95
N LEU A 163 4.01 -7.88 2.77
CA LEU A 163 4.85 -7.23 3.79
C LEU A 163 6.33 -7.19 3.41
N SER A 164 6.74 -7.99 2.43
CA SER A 164 8.13 -8.05 1.96
C SER A 164 8.25 -7.62 0.50
N ARG A 165 9.42 -7.05 0.17
CA ARG A 165 9.76 -6.68 -1.21
C ARG A 165 9.80 -7.89 -2.15
N THR A 166 10.10 -9.08 -1.63
CA THR A 166 10.15 -10.31 -2.41
C THR A 166 8.75 -10.79 -2.79
N ASP A 167 7.79 -10.71 -1.86
CA ASP A 167 6.40 -11.09 -2.13
C ASP A 167 5.74 -10.15 -3.15
N GLN A 168 6.06 -8.85 -3.07
CA GLN A 168 5.65 -7.86 -4.06
C GLN A 168 6.16 -8.22 -5.45
N LYS A 169 7.47 -8.47 -5.60
CA LYS A 169 8.08 -8.84 -6.88
C LYS A 169 7.50 -10.14 -7.47
N LEU A 170 7.24 -11.14 -6.63
CA LEU A 170 6.66 -12.40 -7.09
C LEU A 170 5.22 -12.21 -7.59
N THR A 171 4.43 -11.38 -6.89
CA THR A 171 3.06 -11.05 -7.29
C THR A 171 3.05 -10.25 -8.59
N GLN A 172 3.91 -9.23 -8.70
CA GLN A 172 4.11 -8.44 -9.92
C GLN A 172 4.53 -9.32 -11.10
N PHE A 173 5.46 -10.26 -10.91
CA PHE A 173 5.89 -11.19 -11.95
C PHE A 173 4.74 -12.09 -12.42
N ARG A 174 3.98 -12.69 -11.49
CA ARG A 174 2.83 -13.54 -11.83
C ARG A 174 1.76 -12.79 -12.63
N LEU A 175 1.46 -11.54 -12.26
CA LEU A 175 0.49 -10.70 -12.97
C LEU A 175 1.06 -10.20 -14.31
N GLY A 176 2.36 -9.90 -14.37
CA GLY A 176 3.04 -9.53 -15.59
C GLY A 176 3.02 -10.64 -16.64
N LEU A 177 3.14 -11.91 -16.24
CA LEU A 177 2.95 -13.06 -17.14
C LEU A 177 1.53 -13.14 -17.73
N LYS A 178 0.54 -12.49 -17.10
CA LYS A 178 -0.83 -12.35 -17.62
C LYS A 178 -1.03 -11.07 -18.45
N GLY A 179 0.03 -10.30 -18.69
CA GLY A 179 -0.03 -9.00 -19.38
C GLY A 179 -0.60 -7.86 -18.52
N LEU A 180 -0.74 -8.07 -17.21
CA LEU A 180 -1.38 -7.14 -16.29
C LEU A 180 -0.35 -6.37 -15.44
N ILE A 181 -0.54 -5.06 -15.35
CA ILE A 181 0.16 -4.19 -14.40
C ILE A 181 -0.67 -4.12 -13.12
N PRO A 182 -0.16 -4.58 -11.96
CA PRO A 182 -0.91 -4.53 -10.71
C PRO A 182 -1.14 -3.08 -10.27
N ASP A 183 -2.28 -2.84 -9.67
CA ASP A 183 -2.49 -1.68 -8.82
C ASP A 183 -2.05 -1.99 -7.37
N GLY A 184 -2.09 -0.99 -6.51
CA GLY A 184 -1.83 -1.20 -5.09
C GLY A 184 -2.41 -0.13 -4.19
N LEU A 185 -2.56 -0.53 -2.93
CA LEU A 185 -3.17 0.25 -1.87
C LEU A 185 -2.29 0.16 -0.62
N LEU A 186 -1.74 1.29 -0.18
CA LEU A 186 -1.08 1.40 1.12
C LEU A 186 -2.09 1.92 2.13
N VAL A 187 -2.33 1.15 3.18
CA VAL A 187 -3.15 1.60 4.32
C VAL A 187 -2.23 1.76 5.53
N ARG A 188 -2.27 2.95 6.13
CA ARG A 188 -1.51 3.29 7.33
C ARG A 188 -2.43 3.92 8.36
N VAL A 189 -2.36 3.42 9.59
CA VAL A 189 -2.92 4.08 10.76
C VAL A 189 -1.81 4.44 11.74
N SER A 190 -1.91 5.60 12.37
CA SER A 190 -1.02 6.01 13.44
C SER A 190 -1.75 6.78 14.53
N SER A 191 -1.15 6.88 15.71
CA SER A 191 -1.64 7.64 16.86
C SER A 191 -0.48 8.34 17.54
N ILE A 192 -0.74 9.38 18.33
CA ILE A 192 0.29 9.97 19.19
C ILE A 192 0.16 9.32 20.56
N ASP A 193 1.12 8.48 20.91
CA ASP A 193 1.12 7.72 22.16
C ASP A 193 2.55 7.39 22.59
N ASN A 194 2.86 7.60 23.87
CA ASN A 194 4.15 7.23 24.43
C ASN A 194 4.23 5.73 24.76
N ASP A 195 3.09 5.08 24.96
CA ASP A 195 2.98 3.63 25.15
C ASP A 195 2.70 2.96 23.78
N MET A 196 3.73 2.31 23.25
CA MET A 196 3.68 1.63 21.94
C MET A 196 2.59 0.54 21.93
N ASP A 197 2.51 -0.27 22.97
CA ASP A 197 1.61 -1.42 23.00
C ASP A 197 0.16 -0.95 23.16
N ARG A 198 -0.08 0.09 23.98
CA ARG A 198 -1.41 0.73 24.05
C ARG A 198 -1.81 1.31 22.70
N GLY A 199 -0.92 2.04 22.05
CA GLY A 199 -1.17 2.63 20.73
C GLY A 199 -1.53 1.58 19.68
N HIS A 200 -0.76 0.50 19.58
CA HIS A 200 -1.06 -0.59 18.65
C HIS A 200 -2.36 -1.33 18.99
N ARG A 201 -2.70 -1.51 20.27
CA ARG A 201 -4.01 -2.09 20.67
C ARG A 201 -5.19 -1.22 20.24
N VAL A 202 -5.11 0.10 20.43
CA VAL A 202 -6.17 1.02 20.00
C VAL A 202 -6.28 1.03 18.46
N GLN A 203 -5.16 1.00 17.75
CA GLN A 203 -5.14 0.88 16.30
C GLN A 203 -5.77 -0.44 15.81
N ALA A 204 -5.47 -1.56 16.47
CA ALA A 204 -6.07 -2.86 16.13
C ALA A 204 -7.59 -2.84 16.31
N GLN A 205 -8.09 -2.28 17.42
CA GLN A 205 -9.53 -2.13 17.66
C GLN A 205 -10.18 -1.26 16.59
N PHE A 206 -9.61 -0.08 16.33
CA PHE A 206 -10.07 0.83 15.28
C PHE A 206 -10.17 0.15 13.90
N LEU A 207 -9.15 -0.64 13.54
CA LEU A 207 -9.11 -1.35 12.27
C LEU A 207 -10.17 -2.47 12.21
N ALA A 208 -10.36 -3.22 13.29
CA ALA A 208 -11.39 -4.26 13.37
C ALA A 208 -12.81 -3.67 13.25
N ASP A 209 -13.07 -2.57 13.97
CA ASP A 209 -14.32 -1.81 13.90
C ASP A 209 -14.58 -1.29 12.47
N MET A 210 -13.55 -0.73 11.83
CA MET A 210 -13.64 -0.24 10.46
C MET A 210 -13.90 -1.36 9.46
N ALA A 211 -13.22 -2.51 9.62
CA ALA A 211 -13.42 -3.68 8.77
C ALA A 211 -14.86 -4.18 8.81
N GLY A 212 -15.50 -4.12 9.99
CA GLY A 212 -16.91 -4.44 10.17
C GLY A 212 -17.85 -3.55 9.37
N ALA A 213 -17.49 -2.27 9.18
CA ALA A 213 -18.29 -1.29 8.44
C ALA A 213 -18.10 -1.35 6.90
N PHE A 214 -17.05 -2.01 6.42
CA PHE A 214 -16.84 -2.18 4.97
C PHE A 214 -17.84 -3.15 4.35
N SER A 215 -18.25 -2.85 3.11
CA SER A 215 -18.90 -3.83 2.24
C SER A 215 -17.94 -4.97 1.89
N GLU A 216 -18.49 -6.13 1.52
CA GLU A 216 -17.68 -7.29 1.15
C GLU A 216 -16.69 -7.01 0.01
N SER A 217 -17.14 -6.30 -1.03
CA SER A 217 -16.29 -5.91 -2.16
C SER A 217 -15.18 -4.92 -1.77
N ALA A 218 -15.42 -4.07 -0.77
CA ALA A 218 -14.41 -3.16 -0.25
C ALA A 218 -13.34 -3.90 0.55
N ARG A 219 -13.73 -4.92 1.33
CA ARG A 219 -12.79 -5.77 2.09
C ARG A 219 -11.77 -6.43 1.17
N ASP A 220 -12.17 -6.92 -0.01
CA ASP A 220 -11.24 -7.52 -0.99
C ASP A 220 -10.16 -6.55 -1.47
N ARG A 221 -10.53 -5.29 -1.67
CA ARG A 221 -9.56 -4.26 -2.11
C ARG A 221 -8.66 -3.79 -0.97
N VAL A 222 -9.20 -3.66 0.24
CA VAL A 222 -8.47 -3.05 1.36
C VAL A 222 -7.62 -4.07 2.12
N PHE A 223 -8.07 -5.33 2.19
CA PHE A 223 -7.43 -6.41 2.95
C PHE A 223 -6.86 -7.52 2.08
N GLY A 224 -6.94 -7.37 0.74
CA GLY A 224 -6.66 -8.45 -0.19
C GLY A 224 -7.77 -9.52 -0.22
N ASN A 225 -7.73 -10.35 -1.26
CA ASN A 225 -8.65 -11.45 -1.44
C ASN A 225 -8.12 -12.70 -0.72
N LEU A 226 -9.01 -13.48 -0.10
CA LEU A 226 -8.71 -14.78 0.51
C LEU A 226 -8.44 -15.89 -0.52
N MET A 227 -8.49 -15.59 -1.83
CA MET A 227 -8.16 -16.53 -2.90
C MET A 227 -6.73 -17.04 -2.71
N THR A 228 -6.72 -18.15 -2.00
CA THR A 228 -5.57 -18.84 -1.45
C THR A 228 -4.60 -19.10 -2.57
N ALA A 229 -3.31 -19.07 -2.25
CA ALA A 229 -2.30 -19.71 -3.08
C ALA A 229 -2.79 -21.12 -3.48
N ARG A 230 -3.27 -21.25 -4.71
CA ARG A 230 -3.38 -22.50 -5.44
C ARG A 230 -2.44 -22.40 -6.62
#